data_AF-A0A6G1RPT8-F1
#
_entry.id   AF-A0A6G1RPT8-F1
#
_cell.length_a   1.000
_cell.length_b   1.000
_cell.length_c   1.000
_cell.angle_alpha   90.00
_cell.angle_beta   90.00
_cell.angle_gamma   90.00
#
_symmetry.space_group_name_H-M   'P 1'
#
loop_
_entity.id
_entity.type
_entity.pdbx_description
1 polymer ?
#
loop_
_entity_poly.entity_id
_entity_poly.type
_entity_poly.pdbx_seq_one_letter_code
_entity_poly.pdbx_strand_id
1 'polypeptide(L)'
;LALRVLDHAPFVVALDDPPGEGGGGGGDRDRDPPADGALDAEAKELLLGPCHNRWFDKSLTLVVSSSGRGGLNVEHTWGDPPVVGHLWEFALAMDLLEL
;
A
#
# COMPACT_ATOMS: atom_id res chain seq x y z
N LEU A 1 -21.66 13.03 -6.57
CA LEU A 1 -21.97 11.88 -5.69
C LEU A 1 -20.70 11.10 -5.34
N ALA A 2 -19.92 10.64 -6.33
CA ALA A 2 -18.68 9.86 -6.11
C ALA A 2 -17.63 10.54 -5.21
N LEU A 3 -17.33 11.84 -5.44
CA LEU A 3 -16.34 12.56 -4.64
C LEU A 3 -16.69 12.57 -3.14
N ARG A 4 -17.96 12.82 -2.79
CA ARG A 4 -18.40 12.79 -1.38
C ARG A 4 -18.22 11.41 -0.74
N VAL A 5 -18.36 10.32 -1.50
CA VAL A 5 -18.12 8.97 -1.00
C VAL A 5 -16.65 8.76 -0.67
N LEU A 6 -15.75 9.20 -1.56
CA LEU A 6 -14.31 9.12 -1.33
C LEU A 6 -13.86 10.00 -0.15
N ASP A 7 -14.36 11.22 -0.06
CA ASP A 7 -14.03 12.16 1.02
C ASP A 7 -14.47 11.62 2.39
N HIS A 8 -15.67 11.04 2.48
CA HIS A 8 -16.23 10.53 3.74
C HIS A 8 -15.87 9.07 4.06
N ALA A 9 -15.26 8.31 3.14
CA ALA A 9 -14.76 6.97 3.44
C ALA A 9 -13.74 7.04 4.61
N PRO A 10 -13.62 6.01 5.46
CA PRO A 10 -12.60 6.03 6.52
C PRO A 10 -11.18 5.93 5.95
N PHE A 11 -10.99 5.09 4.92
CA PHE A 11 -9.74 4.92 4.18
C PHE A 11 -10.07 4.40 2.77
N VAL A 12 -9.07 4.38 1.88
CA VAL A 12 -9.19 3.81 0.53
C VAL A 12 -8.36 2.53 0.46
N VAL A 13 -8.83 1.56 -0.31
CA VAL A 13 -8.07 0.36 -0.67
C VAL A 13 -7.72 0.43 -2.14
N ALA A 14 -6.43 0.29 -2.45
CA ALA A 14 -5.91 0.18 -3.81
C ALA A 14 -5.42 -1.25 -4.04
N LEU A 15 -6.04 -1.94 -4.98
CA LEU A 15 -5.62 -3.26 -5.42
C LEU A 15 -4.77 -3.06 -6.67
N ASP A 16 -3.49 -3.40 -6.59
CA ASP A 16 -2.59 -3.25 -7.74
C ASP A 16 -2.68 -4.47 -8.66
N ASP A 17 -2.75 -4.19 -9.95
CA ASP A 17 -2.76 -5.18 -11.00
C ASP A 17 -1.44 -5.98 -11.03
N PRO A 18 -1.44 -7.20 -11.59
CA PRO A 18 -0.19 -7.87 -11.91
C PRO A 18 0.64 -6.98 -12.82
N PRO A 19 1.98 -6.94 -12.64
CA PRO A 19 2.85 -6.22 -13.53
C PRO A 19 2.57 -6.65 -14.98
N GLY A 20 2.18 -5.69 -15.83
CA GLY A 20 1.99 -5.95 -17.25
C GLY A 20 3.30 -6.39 -17.91
N GLU A 21 3.25 -6.92 -19.13
CA GLU A 21 4.43 -7.40 -19.89
C GLU A 21 5.56 -6.36 -20.08
N GLY A 22 5.35 -5.09 -19.68
CA GLY A 22 6.35 -4.01 -19.68
C GLY A 22 6.72 -3.43 -18.31
N GLY A 23 6.22 -3.97 -17.19
CA GLY A 23 6.55 -3.54 -15.83
C GLY A 23 7.31 -4.65 -15.09
N GLY A 24 8.60 -4.46 -14.83
CA GLY A 24 9.42 -5.48 -14.18
C GLY A 24 8.93 -5.78 -12.75
N GLY A 25 8.48 -7.01 -12.50
CA GLY A 25 8.17 -7.45 -11.13
C GLY A 25 7.30 -8.71 -10.97
N GLY A 26 6.94 -9.38 -12.05
CA GLY A 26 6.09 -10.58 -12.03
C GLY A 26 6.90 -11.88 -12.01
N GLY A 27 7.48 -12.21 -10.87
CA GLY A 27 8.06 -13.53 -10.61
C GLY A 27 7.57 -14.05 -9.28
N ASP A 28 7.32 -15.35 -9.19
CA ASP A 28 7.13 -16.08 -7.93
C ASP A 28 8.40 -15.89 -7.08
N ARG A 29 8.34 -14.92 -6.15
CA ARG A 29 9.49 -14.36 -5.40
C ARG A 29 9.73 -15.03 -4.06
N ASP A 30 9.03 -16.12 -3.76
CA ASP A 30 9.08 -16.76 -2.44
C ASP A 30 10.36 -17.60 -2.22
N ARG A 31 11.28 -17.67 -3.20
CA ARG A 31 12.43 -18.58 -3.15
C ARG A 31 13.81 -17.99 -3.44
N ASP A 32 13.93 -16.80 -4.02
CA ASP A 32 15.21 -16.16 -4.30
C ASP A 32 15.38 -14.87 -3.47
N PRO A 33 16.60 -14.57 -2.96
CA PRO A 33 16.85 -13.30 -2.31
C PRO A 33 16.50 -12.15 -3.26
N PRO A 34 15.95 -11.03 -2.75
CA PRO A 34 15.58 -9.91 -3.60
C PRO A 34 16.81 -9.48 -4.41
N ALA A 35 16.70 -9.44 -5.74
CA ALA A 35 17.73 -8.85 -6.57
C ALA A 35 18.03 -7.43 -6.08
N ASP A 36 19.28 -7.00 -6.17
CA ASP A 36 19.69 -5.65 -5.79
C ASP A 36 18.74 -4.61 -6.43
N GLY A 37 18.10 -3.78 -5.59
CA GLY A 37 17.13 -2.77 -6.02
C GLY A 37 15.66 -3.21 -6.10
N ALA A 38 15.33 -4.47 -5.82
CA ALA A 38 13.94 -4.95 -5.81
C ALA A 38 13.09 -4.23 -4.74
N LEU A 39 13.66 -3.97 -3.56
CA LEU A 39 12.97 -3.21 -2.50
C LEU A 39 12.75 -1.74 -2.88
N ASP A 40 13.68 -1.13 -3.63
CA ASP A 40 13.53 0.24 -4.11
C ASP A 40 12.40 0.36 -5.14
N ALA A 41 12.26 -0.65 -6.00
CA ALA A 41 11.16 -0.73 -6.96
C ALA A 41 9.81 -0.85 -6.22
N GLU A 42 9.73 -1.73 -5.23
CA GLU A 42 8.53 -1.89 -4.42
C GLU A 42 8.19 -0.65 -3.58
N ALA A 43 9.20 0.03 -3.02
CA ALA A 43 9.01 1.27 -2.29
C ALA A 43 8.45 2.37 -3.21
N LYS A 44 8.91 2.43 -4.48
CA LYS A 44 8.37 3.36 -5.49
C LYS A 44 6.93 3.02 -5.87
N GLU A 45 6.61 1.75 -6.07
CA GLU A 45 5.24 1.29 -6.34
C GLU A 45 4.28 1.60 -5.19
N LEU A 46 4.75 1.45 -3.94
CA LEU A 46 3.98 1.81 -2.76
C LEU A 46 3.79 3.32 -2.62
N LEU A 47 4.83 4.10 -2.90
CA LEU A 47 4.82 5.55 -2.74
C LEU A 47 4.00 6.27 -3.81
N LEU A 48 4.09 5.81 -5.08
CA LEU A 48 3.52 6.51 -6.23
C LEU A 48 2.55 5.61 -7.02
N GLY A 49 2.93 4.35 -7.24
CA GLY A 49 2.18 3.42 -8.09
C GLY A 49 1.91 3.98 -9.50
N PRO A 50 0.91 3.45 -10.22
CA PRO A 50 0.60 3.90 -11.58
C PRO A 50 -0.14 5.25 -11.67
N CYS A 51 -0.09 6.11 -10.65
CA CYS A 51 -0.74 7.44 -10.54
C CYS A 51 -2.27 7.49 -10.69
N HIS A 52 -2.93 6.47 -11.27
CA HIS A 52 -4.38 6.39 -11.44
C HIS A 52 -5.06 5.49 -10.39
N ASN A 53 -4.28 4.70 -9.64
CA ASN A 53 -4.77 3.76 -8.63
C ASN A 53 -4.54 4.26 -7.20
N ARG A 54 -4.44 5.57 -7.00
CA ARG A 54 -4.19 6.21 -5.71
C ARG A 54 -5.04 7.48 -5.59
N TRP A 55 -5.60 7.72 -4.41
CA TRP A 55 -6.21 9.00 -4.04
C TRP A 55 -5.36 9.65 -2.95
N PHE A 56 -4.38 10.46 -3.37
CA PHE A 56 -3.35 11.00 -2.47
C PHE A 56 -3.87 12.00 -1.43
N ASP A 57 -5.06 12.59 -1.66
CA ASP A 57 -5.72 13.46 -0.68
C ASP A 57 -6.37 12.65 0.47
N LYS A 58 -6.37 11.31 0.42
CA LYS A 58 -6.91 10.49 1.51
C LYS A 58 -5.89 10.38 2.63
N SER A 59 -6.34 10.55 3.88
CA SER A 59 -5.51 10.37 5.08
C SER A 59 -4.71 9.05 5.07
N LEU A 60 -5.36 7.95 4.67
CA LEU A 60 -4.77 6.62 4.60
C LEU A 60 -5.27 5.86 3.37
N THR A 61 -4.34 5.26 2.61
CA THR A 61 -4.62 4.29 1.55
C THR A 61 -3.89 2.98 1.84
N LEU A 62 -4.64 1.88 1.96
CA LEU A 62 -4.10 0.52 2.01
C LEU A 62 -3.83 0.04 0.59
N VAL A 63 -2.58 -0.29 0.29
CA VAL A 63 -2.16 -0.82 -1.00
C VAL A 63 -1.92 -2.32 -0.85
N VAL A 64 -2.55 -3.11 -1.72
CA VAL A 64 -2.34 -4.57 -1.79
C VAL A 64 -1.85 -4.92 -3.18
N SER A 65 -0.62 -5.43 -3.25
CA SER A 65 -0.05 -5.88 -4.51
C SER A 65 -0.69 -7.20 -4.96
N SER A 66 -0.63 -7.47 -6.26
CA SER A 66 -0.95 -8.79 -6.84
C SER A 66 -0.14 -9.95 -6.25
N SER A 67 1.01 -9.68 -5.64
CA SER A 67 1.81 -10.68 -4.91
C SER A 67 1.37 -10.87 -3.45
N GLY A 68 0.27 -10.23 -3.02
CA GLY A 68 -0.23 -10.28 -1.65
C GLY A 68 0.54 -9.42 -0.65
N ARG A 69 1.55 -8.64 -1.09
CA ARG A 69 2.30 -7.76 -0.21
C ARG A 69 1.48 -6.50 0.05
N GLY A 70 1.30 -6.16 1.31
CA GLY A 70 0.55 -4.99 1.76
C GLY A 70 1.47 -3.85 2.18
N GLY A 71 1.00 -2.62 1.99
CA GLY A 71 1.65 -1.41 2.51
C GLY A 71 0.66 -0.24 2.63
N LEU A 72 1.13 0.87 3.19
CA LEU A 72 0.32 2.06 3.39
C LEU A 72 0.89 3.26 2.62
N ASN A 73 0.02 4.01 1.95
CA ASN A 73 0.29 5.36 1.48
C ASN A 73 -0.44 6.34 2.41
N VAL A 74 0.30 7.29 2.95
CA VAL A 74 -0.15 8.13 4.07
C VAL A 74 0.02 9.59 3.70
N GLU A 75 -1.07 10.34 3.81
CA GLU A 75 -1.04 11.80 3.71
C GLU A 75 -0.37 12.37 4.96
N HIS A 76 0.58 13.30 4.79
CA HIS A 76 1.48 13.72 5.87
C HIS A 76 0.91 14.85 6.74
N THR A 77 -0.08 15.63 6.26
CA THR A 77 -0.51 16.86 6.94
C THR A 77 -1.30 16.60 8.23
N TRP A 78 -1.93 15.44 8.38
CA TRP A 78 -2.76 15.16 9.55
C TRP A 78 -2.01 14.57 10.76
N GLY A 79 -0.75 14.13 10.60
CA GLY A 79 0.00 13.54 11.71
C GLY A 79 1.43 13.10 11.39
N ASP A 80 2.17 12.75 12.44
CA ASP A 80 3.56 12.27 12.34
C ASP A 80 3.62 10.76 12.05
N PRO A 81 4.72 10.25 11.46
CA PRO A 81 4.89 8.83 11.13
C PRO A 81 4.60 7.82 12.26
N PRO A 82 4.94 8.08 13.55
CA PRO A 82 4.64 7.15 14.64
C PRO A 82 3.14 6.86 14.81
N VAL A 83 2.26 7.80 14.46
CA VAL A 83 0.81 7.62 14.58
C VAL A 83 0.34 6.50 13.66
N VAL A 84 0.79 6.50 12.40
CA VAL A 84 0.43 5.45 11.44
C VAL A 84 1.18 4.14 11.71
N GLY A 85 2.44 4.22 12.17
CA GLY A 85 3.19 3.04 12.59
C GLY A 85 2.45 2.25 13.67
N HIS A 86 1.96 2.93 14.70
CA HIS A 86 1.18 2.29 15.76
C HIS A 86 -0.14 1.71 15.26
N LEU A 87 -0.86 2.41 14.37
CA LEU A 87 -2.08 1.89 13.75
C LEU A 87 -1.82 0.59 12.99
N TRP A 88 -0.73 0.52 12.21
CA TRP A 88 -0.36 -0.65 11.43
C TRP A 88 0.00 -1.84 12.31
N GLU A 89 0.84 -1.63 13.33
CA GLU A 89 1.20 -2.67 14.29
C GLU A 89 -0.03 -3.20 15.03
N PHE A 90 -0.92 -2.30 15.47
CA PHE A 90 -2.15 -2.68 16.15
C PHE A 90 -3.07 -3.51 15.25
N ALA A 91 -3.27 -3.10 13.99
CA ALA A 91 -4.11 -3.82 13.04
C ALA A 91 -3.59 -5.25 12.76
N LEU A 92 -2.27 -5.40 12.58
CA LEU A 92 -1.65 -6.72 12.41
C LEU A 92 -1.72 -7.57 13.68
N ALA A 93 -1.56 -6.96 14.84
CA ALA A 93 -1.61 -7.65 16.12
C ALA A 93 -3.02 -8.15 16.46
N MET A 94 -4.08 -7.40 16.13
CA MET A 94 -5.46 -7.86 16.37
C MET A 94 -5.77 -9.16 15.61
N ASP A 95 -5.37 -9.26 14.34
CA ASP A 95 -5.58 -10.47 13.53
C ASP A 95 -4.75 -11.65 14.06
N LEU A 96 -3.48 -11.40 14.41
CA LEU A 96 -2.60 -12.45 14.93
C LEU A 96 -3.02 -12.97 16.31
N LEU A 97 -3.54 -12.09 17.17
CA LEU A 97 -3.84 -12.39 18.56
C LEU A 97 -5.32 -12.74 18.79
N GLU A 98 -6.16 -12.73 17.74
CA GLU A 98 -7.63 -12.91 17.81
C GLU A 98 -8.30 -12.04 18.90
N LEU A 99 -7.80 -10.81 19.09
CA LEU A 99 -8.34 -9.83 20.04
C LEU A 99 -9.48 -9.02 19.42
#